data_AF-A0A970SB47-F1
#
_entry.id   AF-A0A970SB47-F1
#
_cell.length_a   1.000
_cell.length_b   1.000
_cell.length_c   1.000
_cell.angle_alpha   90.00
_cell.angle_beta   90.00
_cell.angle_gamma   90.00
#
_symmetry.space_group_name_H-M   'P 1'
#
loop_
_entity.id
_entity.type
_entity.pdbx_description
1 polymer ?
#
loop_
_entity_poly.entity_id
_entity_poly.type
_entity_poly.pdbx_seq_one_letter_code
_entity_poly.pdbx_strand_id
1 'polypeptide(L)'
;MNTSMRWLLCGVLLTLWCAACSSDNDSNNDSNNDNNDSDVHPGSDNGVDTHNGGDTNADPGTDANSDEGHGSDANPGTTDDTNTGADSDAIIPNEWDLPITAPESNTVHCDGSEYFGSGPEDFPDANWLCSFSYDGVNGVVFSRNVATDCLVIMAPMPIYENRGTWLAIDGQVTPLDNASYDIGGNHRNDALAFAYGDKHFRFYHSSFGFGWRACHPMDCLQVEDDQGALIEDGCTCERTLPVVCVEVTPEGTWDALDDTFALCLGDSTCGDIANP
;
A
#
# COMPACT_ATOMS: atom_id res chain seq x y z
N MET A 1 6.79 28.07 -59.60
CA MET A 1 5.32 28.12 -59.71
C MET A 1 4.74 27.26 -58.60
N ASN A 2 3.99 27.91 -57.70
CA ASN A 2 2.96 27.44 -56.76
C ASN A 2 3.27 26.24 -55.84
N THR A 3 3.58 26.43 -54.55
CA THR A 3 2.70 26.72 -53.38
C THR A 3 1.78 25.57 -52.96
N SER A 4 2.04 24.98 -51.78
CA SER A 4 1.01 24.94 -50.72
C SER A 4 1.61 24.55 -49.37
N MET A 5 1.44 25.50 -48.47
CA MET A 5 1.76 25.55 -47.06
C MET A 5 0.46 25.20 -46.32
N ARG A 6 0.44 24.15 -45.49
CA ARG A 6 -0.72 23.83 -44.64
C ARG A 6 -0.38 24.15 -43.19
N TRP A 7 -1.00 25.22 -42.72
CA TRP A 7 -1.09 25.61 -41.32
C TRP A 7 -1.99 24.62 -40.57
N LEU A 8 -1.50 24.07 -39.46
CA LEU A 8 -2.34 23.42 -38.46
C LEU A 8 -2.62 24.43 -37.34
N LEU A 9 -3.91 24.66 -37.11
CA LEU A 9 -4.46 25.53 -36.09
C LEU A 9 -4.21 24.94 -34.70
N CYS A 10 -3.52 25.69 -33.85
CA CYS A 10 -3.42 25.44 -32.42
C CYS A 10 -4.68 26.00 -31.74
N GLY A 11 -5.57 25.11 -31.33
CA GLY A 11 -6.77 25.45 -30.56
C GLY A 11 -6.43 25.58 -29.09
N VAL A 12 -6.53 26.80 -28.56
CA VAL A 12 -6.45 27.10 -27.13
C VAL A 12 -7.76 26.65 -26.48
N LEU A 13 -7.70 25.59 -25.67
CA LEU A 13 -8.80 25.20 -24.78
C LEU A 13 -8.63 25.96 -23.46
N LEU A 14 -9.49 26.95 -23.26
CA LEU A 14 -9.61 27.74 -22.04
C LEU A 14 -10.54 26.99 -21.08
N THR A 15 -10.00 26.27 -20.09
CA THR A 15 -10.80 25.68 -19.01
C THR A 15 -10.99 26.71 -17.90
N LEU A 16 -12.23 27.19 -17.80
CA LEU A 16 -12.76 28.04 -16.75
C LEU A 16 -13.14 27.13 -15.56
N TRP A 17 -12.31 27.07 -14.52
CA TRP A 17 -12.69 26.45 -13.24
C TRP A 17 -13.32 27.52 -12.35
N CYS A 18 -14.62 27.36 -12.10
CA CYS A 18 -15.38 28.20 -11.19
C CYS A 18 -14.92 27.97 -9.74
N ALA A 19 -14.52 29.06 -9.10
CA ALA A 19 -14.49 29.20 -7.66
C ALA A 19 -15.92 29.14 -7.09
N ALA A 20 -16.14 28.27 -6.10
CA ALA A 20 -17.28 28.35 -5.19
C ALA A 20 -16.98 27.56 -3.90
N CYS A 21 -16.25 28.17 -2.98
CA CYS A 21 -16.41 27.90 -1.54
C CYS A 21 -16.59 29.25 -0.85
N SER A 22 -17.85 29.55 -0.53
CA SER A 22 -18.24 30.64 0.35
C SER A 22 -18.68 30.03 1.67
N SER A 23 -18.00 30.45 2.73
CA SER A 23 -18.59 30.88 4.00
C SER A 23 -19.09 29.85 5.03
N ASP A 24 -18.42 29.93 6.18
CA ASP A 24 -18.95 30.06 7.54
C ASP A 24 -19.49 28.79 8.23
N ASN A 25 -18.72 28.29 9.20
CA ASN A 25 -19.29 28.06 10.53
C ASN A 25 -18.22 28.09 11.63
N ASP A 26 -18.06 29.27 12.23
CA ASP A 26 -17.53 29.42 13.58
C ASP A 26 -18.41 28.64 14.57
N SER A 27 -17.84 27.66 15.26
CA SER A 27 -18.38 27.25 16.56
C SER A 27 -17.24 26.91 17.51
N ASN A 28 -16.84 27.94 18.25
CA ASN A 28 -16.21 27.84 19.55
C ASN A 28 -16.92 26.78 20.40
N ASN A 29 -16.17 25.80 20.90
CA ASN A 29 -16.51 25.20 22.17
C ASN A 29 -15.25 24.94 22.99
N ASP A 30 -14.81 26.00 23.67
CA ASP A 30 -14.02 25.89 24.89
C ASP A 30 -14.79 25.06 25.92
N SER A 31 -14.23 23.93 26.34
CA SER A 31 -14.56 23.29 27.60
C SER A 31 -13.39 22.45 28.08
N ASN A 32 -12.63 23.03 29.02
CA ASN A 32 -12.10 22.43 30.25
C ASN A 32 -11.69 20.95 30.19
N ASN A 33 -10.41 20.65 30.35
CA ASN A 33 -9.81 20.42 31.67
C ASN A 33 -10.57 19.33 32.44
N ASP A 34 -10.02 18.11 32.45
CA ASP A 34 -9.73 17.43 33.71
C ASP A 34 -8.63 16.38 33.54
N ASN A 35 -7.61 16.57 34.39
CA ASN A 35 -6.57 15.62 34.69
C ASN A 35 -7.17 14.37 35.37
N ASN A 36 -6.43 13.27 35.26
CA ASN A 36 -6.29 12.29 36.35
C ASN A 36 -7.49 11.35 36.55
N ASP A 37 -7.45 10.17 35.93
CA ASP A 37 -7.80 8.98 36.71
C ASP A 37 -6.91 7.79 36.35
N SER A 38 -6.27 7.29 37.40
CA SER A 38 -5.34 6.16 37.39
C SER A 38 -5.99 5.08 38.22
N ASP A 39 -7.02 4.45 37.65
CA ASP A 39 -7.71 3.35 38.30
C ASP A 39 -7.00 2.04 38.01
N VAL A 40 -6.02 1.79 38.87
CA VAL A 40 -5.43 0.49 39.15
C VAL A 40 -6.54 -0.42 39.68
N HIS A 41 -6.94 -1.43 38.90
CA HIS A 41 -7.72 -2.57 39.39
C HIS A 41 -6.78 -3.73 39.74
N PRO A 42 -6.60 -4.08 41.03
CA PRO A 42 -6.02 -5.36 41.42
C PRO A 42 -7.13 -6.30 41.92
N GLY A 43 -7.18 -7.50 41.35
CA GLY A 43 -8.01 -8.62 41.81
C GLY A 43 -8.82 -9.21 40.67
N SER A 44 -9.11 -10.51 40.63
CA SER A 44 -8.78 -11.64 41.48
C SER A 44 -9.32 -12.87 40.72
N ASP A 45 -8.75 -14.04 41.02
CA ASP A 45 -9.37 -15.36 40.89
C ASP A 45 -9.35 -16.11 39.54
N ASN A 46 -8.38 -17.04 39.48
CA ASN A 46 -8.61 -18.49 39.50
C ASN A 46 -9.91 -19.00 38.84
N GLY A 47 -9.75 -19.55 37.64
CA GLY A 47 -10.74 -20.41 37.00
C GLY A 47 -10.06 -21.48 36.16
N VAL A 48 -9.59 -22.54 36.82
CA VAL A 48 -9.23 -23.82 36.20
C VAL A 48 -10.49 -24.39 35.58
N ASP A 49 -10.53 -24.50 34.25
CA ASP A 49 -11.50 -25.37 33.58
C ASP A 49 -10.80 -26.34 32.63
N THR A 50 -10.34 -27.43 33.22
CA THR A 50 -9.97 -28.68 32.56
C THR A 50 -11.20 -29.28 31.88
N HIS A 51 -11.36 -29.06 30.58
CA HIS A 51 -12.24 -29.90 29.76
C HIS A 51 -11.44 -31.01 29.09
N ASN A 52 -11.53 -32.16 29.76
CA ASN A 52 -11.13 -33.48 29.31
C ASN A 52 -12.31 -34.11 28.55
N GLY A 53 -12.12 -34.40 27.27
CA GLY A 53 -13.01 -35.18 26.41
C GLY A 53 -12.37 -35.23 25.03
N GLY A 54 -11.77 -36.31 24.55
CA GLY A 54 -12.21 -37.68 24.69
C GLY A 54 -13.19 -37.99 23.56
N ASP A 55 -12.70 -38.09 22.32
CA ASP A 55 -13.36 -38.92 21.33
C ASP A 55 -12.37 -39.52 20.33
N THR A 56 -12.19 -40.82 20.47
CA THR A 56 -11.57 -41.73 19.52
C THR A 56 -12.65 -42.18 18.55
N ASN A 57 -12.51 -41.90 17.25
CA ASN A 57 -13.14 -42.74 16.24
C ASN A 57 -12.28 -42.81 14.99
N ALA A 58 -11.77 -44.03 14.76
CA ALA A 58 -11.23 -44.49 13.51
C ALA A 58 -12.39 -44.82 12.56
N ASP A 59 -12.26 -44.44 11.29
CA ASP A 59 -13.00 -45.09 10.20
C ASP A 59 -12.16 -45.09 8.91
N PRO A 60 -11.66 -46.25 8.45
CA PRO A 60 -11.08 -46.43 7.14
C PRO A 60 -12.15 -46.99 6.18
N GLY A 61 -12.88 -46.09 5.52
CA GLY A 61 -13.85 -46.43 4.47
C GLY A 61 -13.25 -46.33 3.08
N THR A 62 -12.69 -47.43 2.58
CA THR A 62 -12.54 -47.73 1.15
C THR A 62 -13.90 -47.83 0.48
N ASP A 63 -14.15 -47.07 -0.58
CA ASP A 63 -15.11 -47.45 -1.61
C ASP A 63 -14.59 -47.09 -3.00
N ALA A 64 -14.46 -48.16 -3.81
CA ALA A 64 -14.22 -48.14 -5.22
C ALA A 64 -15.55 -47.98 -5.96
N ASN A 65 -15.57 -47.19 -7.04
CA ASN A 65 -16.54 -47.30 -8.15
C ASN A 65 -15.97 -46.53 -9.36
N SER A 66 -15.54 -47.25 -10.40
CA SER A 66 -16.28 -47.46 -11.67
C SER A 66 -16.45 -46.15 -12.43
N ASP A 67 -15.56 -45.82 -13.38
CA ASP A 67 -15.53 -46.35 -14.75
C ASP A 67 -16.93 -46.38 -15.39
N GLU A 68 -17.20 -45.41 -16.26
CA GLU A 68 -17.62 -45.59 -17.66
C GLU A 68 -18.24 -44.29 -18.22
N GLY A 69 -17.76 -43.85 -19.39
CA GLY A 69 -18.70 -43.41 -20.43
C GLY A 69 -18.79 -41.93 -20.85
N HIS A 70 -18.09 -41.61 -21.95
CA HIS A 70 -18.62 -40.98 -23.18
C HIS A 70 -19.03 -39.48 -23.17
N GLY A 71 -18.41 -38.72 -24.09
CA GLY A 71 -18.93 -37.42 -24.54
C GLY A 71 -17.91 -36.55 -25.27
N SER A 72 -17.43 -37.00 -26.43
CA SER A 72 -16.59 -36.22 -27.33
C SER A 72 -17.43 -35.20 -28.10
N ASP A 73 -17.50 -33.96 -27.62
CA ASP A 73 -17.98 -32.82 -28.40
C ASP A 73 -16.81 -31.88 -28.72
N ALA A 74 -16.44 -31.90 -30.00
CA ALA A 74 -15.48 -31.01 -30.62
C ALA A 74 -16.02 -29.59 -30.61
N ASN A 75 -15.47 -28.72 -29.76
CA ASN A 75 -15.69 -27.29 -29.88
C ASN A 75 -14.60 -26.68 -30.80
N PRO A 76 -14.97 -26.04 -31.92
CA PRO A 76 -14.02 -25.52 -32.88
C PRO A 76 -13.58 -24.10 -32.49
N GLY A 77 -12.27 -23.86 -32.54
CA GLY A 77 -11.72 -22.52 -32.75
C GLY A 77 -11.51 -21.69 -31.50
N THR A 78 -10.59 -22.11 -30.65
CA THR A 78 -9.82 -21.14 -29.86
C THR A 78 -8.89 -20.41 -30.83
N THR A 79 -9.20 -19.17 -31.15
CA THR A 79 -8.24 -18.23 -31.70
C THR A 79 -7.09 -18.18 -30.71
N ASP A 80 -5.94 -18.67 -31.15
CA ASP A 80 -4.64 -18.48 -30.53
C ASP A 80 -4.32 -16.99 -30.65
N ASP A 81 -4.98 -16.19 -29.81
CA ASP A 81 -4.53 -14.85 -29.49
C ASP A 81 -3.23 -15.04 -28.72
N THR A 82 -2.15 -15.17 -29.48
CA THR A 82 -0.78 -14.96 -29.00
C THR A 82 -0.67 -13.49 -28.60
N ASN A 83 -1.37 -13.12 -27.54
CA ASN A 83 -0.99 -12.00 -26.71
C ASN A 83 0.32 -12.46 -26.10
N THR A 84 1.43 -12.15 -26.77
CA THR A 84 2.76 -12.22 -26.20
C THR A 84 2.78 -11.21 -25.06
N GLY A 85 2.17 -11.60 -23.93
CA GLY A 85 2.31 -10.90 -22.67
C GLY A 85 3.79 -10.73 -22.49
N ALA A 86 4.23 -9.47 -22.47
CA ALA A 86 5.60 -9.16 -22.14
C ALA A 86 5.92 -9.88 -20.83
N ASP A 87 7.04 -10.61 -20.82
CA ASP A 87 7.52 -11.32 -19.65
C ASP A 87 7.60 -10.31 -18.51
N SER A 88 6.64 -10.38 -17.59
CA SER A 88 6.40 -9.36 -16.57
C SER A 88 7.50 -9.32 -15.52
N ASP A 89 8.35 -10.35 -15.51
CA ASP A 89 9.58 -10.41 -14.71
C ASP A 89 10.79 -9.74 -15.37
N ALA A 90 10.62 -9.09 -16.54
CA ALA A 90 11.69 -8.32 -17.16
C ALA A 90 12.12 -7.14 -16.27
N ILE A 91 13.38 -7.15 -15.83
CA ILE A 91 13.98 -6.06 -15.05
C ILE A 91 14.07 -4.79 -15.91
N ILE A 92 13.51 -3.70 -15.40
CA ILE A 92 13.52 -2.37 -16.02
C ILE A 92 14.86 -1.69 -15.71
N PRO A 93 15.64 -1.29 -16.73
CA PRO A 93 16.89 -0.57 -16.52
C PRO A 93 16.67 0.74 -15.74
N ASN A 94 17.48 0.96 -14.71
CA ASN A 94 17.45 2.15 -13.86
C ASN A 94 18.86 2.52 -13.41
N GLU A 95 19.02 3.70 -12.79
CA GLU A 95 20.34 4.21 -12.39
C GLU A 95 20.90 3.62 -11.09
N TRP A 96 20.09 2.84 -10.36
CA TRP A 96 20.44 2.25 -9.06
C TRP A 96 20.71 0.74 -9.12
N ASP A 97 20.63 0.14 -10.31
CA ASP A 97 20.70 -1.31 -10.54
C ASP A 97 19.67 -2.13 -9.72
N LEU A 98 18.58 -1.50 -9.30
CA LEU A 98 17.49 -2.15 -8.55
C LEU A 98 16.73 -3.12 -9.46
N PRO A 99 16.22 -4.26 -8.94
CA PRO A 99 15.48 -5.24 -9.73
C PRO A 99 14.01 -4.82 -9.94
N ILE A 100 13.79 -3.61 -10.46
CA ILE A 100 12.45 -3.04 -10.67
C ILE A 100 11.75 -3.81 -11.81
N THR A 101 10.53 -4.27 -11.56
CA THR A 101 9.64 -4.86 -12.58
C THR A 101 8.36 -4.06 -12.68
N ALA A 102 7.69 -4.13 -13.84
CA ALA A 102 6.37 -3.53 -13.97
C ALA A 102 5.39 -4.24 -13.02
N PRO A 103 4.51 -3.53 -12.32
CA PRO A 103 3.43 -4.15 -11.56
C PRO A 103 2.50 -4.94 -12.48
N GLU A 104 2.05 -6.10 -12.01
CA GLU A 104 1.06 -6.92 -12.70
C GLU A 104 -0.33 -6.70 -12.12
N SER A 105 -1.36 -7.11 -12.87
CA SER A 105 -2.72 -7.21 -12.34
C SER A 105 -2.99 -8.66 -11.95
N ASN A 106 -3.34 -8.90 -10.69
CA ASN A 106 -3.61 -10.21 -10.14
C ASN A 106 -5.11 -10.37 -9.86
N THR A 107 -5.71 -11.42 -10.42
CA THR A 107 -7.07 -11.83 -10.07
C THR A 107 -7.02 -12.65 -8.79
N VAL A 108 -7.63 -12.13 -7.72
CA VAL A 108 -7.72 -12.80 -6.42
C VAL A 108 -9.18 -13.04 -6.06
N HIS A 109 -9.47 -14.07 -5.27
CA HIS A 109 -10.82 -14.31 -4.79
C HIS A 109 -11.09 -13.52 -3.52
N CYS A 110 -12.14 -12.72 -3.52
CA CYS A 110 -12.60 -11.97 -2.36
C CYS A 110 -13.73 -12.71 -1.65
N ASP A 111 -13.47 -13.14 -0.42
CA ASP A 111 -14.48 -13.76 0.45
C ASP A 111 -15.19 -12.70 1.30
N GLY A 112 -16.31 -12.18 0.79
CA GLY A 112 -17.15 -11.24 1.53
C GLY A 112 -18.39 -11.86 2.17
N SER A 113 -19.02 -11.10 3.06
CA SER A 113 -20.29 -11.49 3.66
C SER A 113 -21.44 -11.49 2.65
N GLU A 114 -22.57 -12.12 3.00
CA GLU A 114 -23.80 -12.12 2.20
C GLU A 114 -24.22 -10.71 1.72
N TYR A 115 -23.90 -9.67 2.48
CA TYR A 115 -24.24 -8.28 2.16
C TYR A 115 -23.29 -7.59 1.19
N PHE A 116 -22.02 -8.01 1.14
CA PHE A 116 -20.98 -7.35 0.32
C PHE A 116 -20.59 -8.17 -0.91
N GLY A 117 -21.06 -9.41 -1.01
CA GLY A 117 -20.77 -10.30 -2.13
C GLY A 117 -19.40 -10.95 -2.01
N SER A 118 -19.20 -11.97 -2.83
CA SER A 118 -17.94 -12.70 -2.97
C SER A 118 -17.68 -12.91 -4.46
N GLY A 119 -16.42 -12.93 -4.86
CA GLY A 119 -16.09 -13.09 -6.27
C GLY A 119 -14.61 -12.81 -6.58
N PRO A 120 -14.18 -13.14 -7.81
CA PRO A 120 -12.89 -12.70 -8.30
C PRO A 120 -12.87 -11.18 -8.46
N GLU A 121 -11.79 -10.53 -8.01
CA GLU A 121 -11.49 -9.12 -8.24
C GLU A 121 -10.06 -9.00 -8.75
N ASP A 122 -9.83 -8.03 -9.63
CA ASP A 122 -8.51 -7.72 -10.17
C ASP A 122 -7.88 -6.58 -9.38
N PHE A 123 -6.70 -6.82 -8.80
CA PHE A 123 -5.91 -5.79 -8.14
C PHE A 123 -4.53 -5.65 -8.76
N PRO A 124 -4.04 -4.41 -8.94
CA PRO A 124 -2.66 -4.20 -9.32
C PRO A 124 -1.71 -4.50 -8.15
N ASP A 125 -0.52 -4.97 -8.48
CA ASP A 125 0.63 -4.99 -7.60
C ASP A 125 0.99 -3.56 -7.17
N ALA A 126 1.46 -3.42 -5.93
CA ALA A 126 1.81 -2.13 -5.33
C ALA A 126 3.33 -2.01 -5.22
N ASN A 127 3.99 -1.73 -6.35
CA ASN A 127 5.45 -1.61 -6.39
C ASN A 127 5.87 -0.17 -6.02
N TRP A 128 6.69 -0.03 -4.99
CA TRP A 128 7.09 1.28 -4.45
C TRP A 128 8.57 1.55 -4.69
N LEU A 129 8.89 2.77 -5.09
CA LEU A 129 10.24 3.32 -5.13
C LEU A 129 10.30 4.54 -4.20
N CYS A 130 11.15 4.49 -3.18
CA CYS A 130 11.22 5.49 -2.13
C CYS A 130 12.65 6.00 -1.93
N SER A 131 12.80 7.30 -1.69
CA SER A 131 14.07 7.83 -1.19
C SER A 131 14.35 7.34 0.24
N PHE A 132 15.63 7.26 0.60
CA PHE A 132 16.06 6.92 1.94
C PHE A 132 17.16 7.89 2.37
N SER A 133 17.00 8.50 3.54
CA SER A 133 18.02 9.35 4.16
C SER A 133 17.98 9.21 5.68
N TYR A 134 19.06 8.69 6.26
CA TYR A 134 19.16 8.56 7.71
C TYR A 134 20.63 8.53 8.15
N ASP A 135 20.97 9.29 9.20
CA ASP A 135 22.34 9.39 9.77
C ASP A 135 23.45 9.62 8.71
N GLY A 136 23.15 10.48 7.72
CA GLY A 136 24.06 10.82 6.62
C GLY A 136 24.17 9.76 5.52
N VAL A 137 23.53 8.60 5.67
CA VAL A 137 23.39 7.58 4.62
C VAL A 137 22.23 7.98 3.72
N ASN A 138 22.44 7.94 2.41
CA ASN A 138 21.41 8.23 1.40
C ASN A 138 21.29 7.07 0.41
N GLY A 139 20.08 6.77 -0.01
CA GLY A 139 19.83 5.68 -0.94
C GLY A 139 18.42 5.69 -1.52
N VAL A 140 18.08 4.60 -2.19
CA VAL A 140 16.75 4.35 -2.75
C VAL A 140 16.30 2.95 -2.36
N VAL A 141 15.08 2.85 -1.86
CA VAL A 141 14.42 1.59 -1.51
C VAL A 141 13.41 1.24 -2.60
N PHE A 142 13.47 0.02 -3.10
CA PHE A 142 12.45 -0.55 -3.97
C PHE A 142 11.74 -1.69 -3.24
N SER A 143 10.42 -1.74 -3.31
CA SER A 143 9.59 -2.81 -2.74
C SER A 143 8.66 -3.39 -3.79
N ARG A 144 8.70 -4.72 -3.98
CA ARG A 144 7.78 -5.46 -4.86
C ARG A 144 6.68 -6.08 -4.02
N ASN A 145 5.44 -5.63 -4.17
CA ASN A 145 4.31 -6.11 -3.37
C ASN A 145 3.23 -6.66 -4.30
N VAL A 146 2.97 -7.96 -4.22
CA VAL A 146 2.06 -8.67 -5.12
C VAL A 146 0.71 -8.89 -4.46
N ALA A 147 -0.39 -8.53 -5.14
CA ALA A 147 -1.72 -8.80 -4.62
C ALA A 147 -1.97 -10.31 -4.65
N THR A 148 -2.18 -10.93 -3.48
CA THR A 148 -2.29 -12.40 -3.35
C THR A 148 -3.60 -12.86 -2.75
N ASP A 149 -4.29 -11.98 -2.04
CA ASP A 149 -5.54 -12.27 -1.37
C ASP A 149 -6.40 -11.00 -1.29
N CYS A 150 -7.63 -11.13 -0.82
CA CYS A 150 -8.58 -10.02 -0.73
C CYS A 150 -9.47 -10.14 0.50
N LEU A 151 -9.53 -9.05 1.27
CA LEU A 151 -10.45 -8.90 2.39
C LEU A 151 -11.62 -7.99 2.00
N VAL A 152 -12.85 -8.42 2.31
CA VAL A 152 -14.05 -7.58 2.13
C VAL A 152 -14.57 -7.14 3.51
N ILE A 153 -14.43 -5.84 3.82
CA ILE A 153 -15.04 -5.24 5.03
C ILE A 153 -16.27 -4.42 4.64
N MET A 154 -16.06 -3.40 3.81
CA MET A 154 -17.10 -2.54 3.22
C MET A 154 -16.97 -2.48 1.68
N ALA A 155 -15.76 -2.73 1.19
CA ALA A 155 -15.40 -2.91 -0.19
C ALA A 155 -14.28 -3.96 -0.27
N PRO A 156 -14.08 -4.61 -1.43
CA PRO A 156 -12.92 -5.45 -1.69
C PRO A 156 -11.60 -4.70 -1.47
N MET A 157 -10.67 -5.32 -0.76
CA MET A 157 -9.34 -4.76 -0.50
C MET A 157 -8.26 -5.81 -0.71
N PRO A 158 -7.25 -5.56 -1.57
CA PRO A 158 -6.12 -6.46 -1.71
C PRO A 158 -5.35 -6.57 -0.40
N ILE A 159 -4.87 -7.79 -0.16
CA ILE A 159 -3.80 -8.14 0.74
C ILE A 159 -2.58 -8.44 -0.13
N TYR A 160 -1.46 -7.83 0.23
CA TYR A 160 -0.22 -7.94 -0.52
C TYR A 160 0.77 -8.87 0.16
N GLU A 161 1.46 -9.68 -0.64
CA GLU A 161 2.68 -10.38 -0.24
C GLU A 161 3.89 -9.56 -0.69
N ASN A 162 4.79 -9.20 0.23
CA ASN A 162 6.07 -8.61 -0.14
C ASN A 162 6.97 -9.68 -0.76
N ARG A 163 7.26 -9.56 -2.06
CA ARG A 163 8.13 -10.49 -2.82
C ARG A 163 9.60 -10.09 -2.78
N GLY A 164 9.92 -9.06 -2.02
CA GLY A 164 11.27 -8.56 -1.83
C GLY A 164 11.29 -7.04 -1.72
N THR A 165 12.24 -6.58 -0.93
CA THR A 165 12.60 -5.18 -0.81
C THR A 165 14.12 -5.06 -0.92
N TRP A 166 14.59 -4.03 -1.61
CA TRP A 166 16.01 -3.80 -1.88
C TRP A 166 16.37 -2.36 -1.58
N LEU A 167 17.56 -2.14 -1.03
CA LEU A 167 18.13 -0.83 -0.76
C LEU A 167 19.39 -0.63 -1.60
N ALA A 168 19.41 0.43 -2.41
CA ALA A 168 20.56 0.87 -3.17
C ALA A 168 21.26 2.04 -2.47
N ILE A 169 22.52 1.86 -2.08
CA ILE A 169 23.39 2.89 -1.49
C ILE A 169 24.72 2.86 -2.22
N ASP A 170 25.20 4.01 -2.70
CA ASP A 170 26.50 4.15 -3.39
C ASP A 170 26.73 3.12 -4.52
N GLY A 171 25.66 2.78 -5.26
CA GLY A 171 25.68 1.80 -6.35
C GLY A 171 25.71 0.33 -5.90
N GLN A 172 25.61 0.06 -4.60
CA GLN A 172 25.45 -1.29 -4.06
C GLN A 172 23.99 -1.57 -3.72
N VAL A 173 23.43 -2.62 -4.32
CA VAL A 173 22.09 -3.11 -4.03
C VAL A 173 22.14 -4.22 -2.97
N THR A 174 21.40 -4.03 -1.88
CA THR A 174 21.29 -4.98 -0.78
C THR A 174 19.84 -5.42 -0.61
N PRO A 175 19.51 -6.73 -0.67
CA PRO A 175 18.18 -7.19 -0.29
C PRO A 175 17.94 -6.95 1.20
N LEU A 176 16.74 -6.52 1.56
CA LEU A 176 16.31 -6.25 2.92
C LEU A 176 15.45 -7.42 3.41
N ASP A 177 15.92 -8.11 4.44
CA ASP A 177 15.20 -9.22 5.04
C ASP A 177 14.03 -8.72 5.90
N ASN A 178 12.98 -9.55 5.99
CA ASN A 178 11.77 -9.28 6.81
C ASN A 178 11.08 -7.94 6.50
N ALA A 179 11.20 -7.46 5.26
CA ALA A 179 10.42 -6.31 4.83
C ALA A 179 8.93 -6.67 4.72
N SER A 180 8.07 -5.70 5.01
CA SER A 180 6.62 -5.88 4.98
C SER A 180 5.93 -4.64 4.44
N TYR A 181 4.90 -4.85 3.63
CA TYR A 181 4.01 -3.78 3.16
C TYR A 181 2.60 -4.01 3.71
N ASP A 182 2.06 -2.97 4.32
CA ASP A 182 0.66 -2.91 4.73
C ASP A 182 0.00 -1.77 3.97
N ILE A 183 -1.09 -2.06 3.29
CA ILE A 183 -1.80 -1.08 2.48
C ILE A 183 -2.77 -0.20 3.33
N GLY A 184 -2.91 -0.46 4.63
CA GLY A 184 -3.57 0.45 5.57
C GLY A 184 -5.11 0.42 5.55
N GLY A 185 -5.72 -0.70 5.13
CA GLY A 185 -7.16 -0.95 5.22
C GLY A 185 -8.07 -0.03 4.38
N ASN A 186 -9.35 0.12 4.75
CA ASN A 186 -10.39 0.75 3.92
C ASN A 186 -10.29 2.29 3.80
N HIS A 187 -9.40 2.91 4.58
CA HIS A 187 -9.05 4.34 4.51
C HIS A 187 -7.56 4.55 4.21
N ARG A 188 -6.91 3.49 3.67
CA ARG A 188 -5.58 3.38 3.07
C ARG A 188 -4.58 4.44 3.55
N ASN A 189 -3.85 4.06 4.61
CA ASN A 189 -2.66 4.72 5.11
C ASN A 189 -1.55 3.68 5.06
N ASP A 190 -1.04 3.45 3.86
CA ASP A 190 -0.08 2.38 3.65
C ASP A 190 1.25 2.63 4.36
N ALA A 191 1.99 1.56 4.59
CA ALA A 191 3.25 1.55 5.30
C ALA A 191 4.17 0.51 4.69
N LEU A 192 5.45 0.85 4.56
CA LEU A 192 6.52 -0.07 4.22
C LEU A 192 7.50 -0.13 5.38
N ALA A 193 7.74 -1.32 5.93
CA ALA A 193 8.70 -1.51 7.01
C ALA A 193 9.83 -2.46 6.58
N PHE A 194 11.05 -2.22 7.06
CA PHE A 194 12.22 -3.06 6.81
C PHE A 194 13.29 -2.88 7.89
N ALA A 195 14.21 -3.84 8.00
CA ALA A 195 15.37 -3.73 8.87
C ALA A 195 16.64 -3.36 8.07
N TYR A 196 17.47 -2.47 8.62
CA TYR A 196 18.79 -2.16 8.06
C TYR A 196 19.77 -1.80 9.18
N GLY A 197 20.87 -2.55 9.28
CA GLY A 197 21.78 -2.45 10.44
C GLY A 197 21.13 -2.98 11.72
N ASP A 198 21.17 -2.17 12.79
CA ASP A 198 20.56 -2.44 14.09
C ASP A 198 19.22 -1.70 14.29
N LYS A 199 18.61 -1.23 13.20
CA LYS A 199 17.39 -0.42 13.22
C LYS A 199 16.30 -1.03 12.37
N HIS A 200 15.08 -0.73 12.77
CA HIS A 200 13.88 -0.93 11.98
C HIS A 200 13.40 0.42 11.46
N PHE A 201 13.02 0.44 10.19
CA PHE A 201 12.57 1.63 9.49
C PHE A 201 11.16 1.40 9.00
N ARG A 202 10.31 2.42 9.11
CA ARG A 202 8.95 2.40 8.60
C ARG A 202 8.66 3.66 7.82
N PHE A 203 8.47 3.53 6.51
CA PHE A 203 7.86 4.58 5.71
C PHE A 203 6.38 4.66 6.02
N TYR A 204 5.89 5.88 6.26
CA TYR A 204 4.51 6.13 6.65
C TYR A 204 4.06 7.51 6.19
N HIS A 205 2.95 8.00 6.75
CA HIS A 205 2.34 9.27 6.38
C HIS A 205 2.43 10.26 7.55
N SER A 206 2.88 11.47 7.23
CA SER A 206 3.02 12.59 8.15
C SER A 206 1.75 13.45 8.27
N SER A 207 0.81 13.28 7.33
CA SER A 207 -0.43 14.03 7.28
C SER A 207 -1.63 13.16 6.89
N PHE A 208 -2.76 13.36 7.58
CA PHE A 208 -3.99 12.62 7.37
C PHE A 208 -5.18 13.57 7.20
N GLY A 209 -5.85 13.50 6.06
CA GLY A 209 -7.05 14.27 5.78
C GLY A 209 -8.31 13.72 6.45
N PHE A 210 -9.45 14.23 6.01
CA PHE A 210 -10.75 13.82 6.53
C PHE A 210 -10.97 12.30 6.50
N GLY A 211 -11.35 11.74 7.65
CA GLY A 211 -11.61 10.31 7.79
C GLY A 211 -10.34 9.46 7.93
N TRP A 212 -9.21 10.06 8.33
CA TRP A 212 -7.92 9.41 8.50
C TRP A 212 -7.42 8.79 7.19
N ARG A 213 -7.42 9.61 6.13
CA ARG A 213 -7.00 9.22 4.79
C ARG A 213 -5.75 9.99 4.41
N ALA A 214 -4.69 9.27 4.08
CA ALA A 214 -3.55 9.85 3.41
C ALA A 214 -3.98 10.51 2.09
N CYS A 215 -3.41 11.66 1.78
CA CYS A 215 -3.64 12.37 0.51
C CYS A 215 -2.41 12.34 -0.41
N HIS A 216 -1.26 11.94 0.13
CA HIS A 216 -0.01 11.72 -0.57
C HIS A 216 0.44 10.27 -0.34
N PRO A 217 1.36 9.74 -1.17
CA PRO A 217 2.11 8.54 -0.84
C PRO A 217 2.86 8.68 0.49
N MET A 218 3.41 7.58 0.99
CA MET A 218 4.30 7.59 2.17
C MET A 218 5.37 8.68 2.03
N ASP A 219 5.44 9.59 2.99
CA ASP A 219 6.17 10.85 2.89
C ASP A 219 7.13 11.11 4.06
N CYS A 220 7.19 10.18 5.01
CA CYS A 220 8.00 10.30 6.22
C CYS A 220 8.57 8.95 6.66
N LEU A 221 9.56 9.00 7.56
CA LEU A 221 10.24 7.86 8.13
C LEU A 221 10.07 7.80 9.66
N GLN A 222 9.72 6.64 10.18
CA GLN A 222 9.86 6.30 11.59
C GLN A 222 11.04 5.34 11.77
N VAL A 223 11.74 5.49 12.90
CA VAL A 223 12.93 4.70 13.23
C VAL A 223 12.74 4.04 14.57
N GLU A 224 12.88 2.72 14.59
CA GLU A 224 12.69 1.85 15.74
C GLU A 224 14.00 1.10 16.04
N ASP A 225 14.18 0.69 17.31
CA ASP A 225 15.24 -0.24 17.71
C ASP A 225 14.88 -1.69 17.36
N ASP A 226 15.79 -2.63 17.67
CA ASP A 226 15.59 -4.06 17.44
C ASP A 226 14.51 -4.70 18.33
N GLN A 227 13.95 -3.96 19.29
CA GLN A 227 12.78 -4.36 20.07
C GLN A 227 11.48 -3.70 19.59
N GLY A 228 11.53 -2.92 18.51
CA GLY A 228 10.38 -2.19 17.97
C GLY A 228 10.00 -0.95 18.78
N ALA A 229 10.88 -0.46 19.67
CA ALA A 229 10.64 0.79 20.36
C ALA A 229 11.03 1.97 19.45
N LEU A 230 10.12 2.93 19.32
CA LEU A 230 10.32 4.13 18.53
C LEU A 230 11.47 4.97 19.11
N ILE A 231 12.53 5.11 18.33
CA ILE A 231 13.70 5.95 18.63
C ILE A 231 13.45 7.37 18.13
N GLU A 232 12.96 7.49 16.90
CA GLU A 232 12.78 8.76 16.21
C GLU A 232 11.51 8.72 15.35
N ASP A 233 10.63 9.69 15.57
CA ASP A 233 9.39 9.83 14.82
C ASP A 233 9.51 10.98 13.82
N GLY A 234 9.82 10.66 12.57
CA GLY A 234 9.86 11.63 11.49
C GLY A 234 8.49 11.93 10.90
N CYS A 235 7.44 11.22 11.34
CA CYS A 235 6.07 11.32 10.83
C CYS A 235 5.18 12.27 11.63
N THR A 236 5.80 13.17 12.40
CA THR A 236 5.10 14.32 12.95
C THR A 236 4.78 15.32 11.84
N CYS A 237 3.98 16.32 12.16
CA CYS A 237 3.57 17.37 11.23
C CYS A 237 4.72 18.23 10.69
N GLU A 238 5.83 18.30 11.43
CA GLU A 238 7.06 18.95 10.97
C GLU A 238 7.82 18.10 9.95
N ARG A 239 7.46 16.83 9.79
CA ARG A 239 8.04 15.86 8.85
C ARG A 239 9.57 15.87 8.88
N THR A 240 10.13 15.63 10.07
CA THR A 240 11.56 15.84 10.36
C THR A 240 12.47 14.84 9.65
N LEU A 241 11.96 13.67 9.27
CA LEU A 241 12.63 12.70 8.40
C LEU A 241 11.79 12.50 7.12
N PRO A 242 11.90 13.41 6.13
CA PRO A 242 11.10 13.33 4.92
C PRO A 242 11.56 12.18 4.03
N VAL A 243 10.58 11.49 3.46
CA VAL A 243 10.75 10.47 2.43
C VAL A 243 9.92 10.87 1.21
N VAL A 244 10.36 10.47 0.03
CA VAL A 244 9.59 10.62 -1.20
C VAL A 244 9.36 9.22 -1.76
N CYS A 245 8.12 8.74 -1.70
CA CYS A 245 7.72 7.49 -2.33
C CYS A 245 6.88 7.75 -3.59
N VAL A 246 7.15 6.98 -4.64
CA VAL A 246 6.35 6.94 -5.87
C VAL A 246 6.01 5.50 -6.18
N GLU A 247 4.82 5.28 -6.74
CA GLU A 247 4.41 3.97 -7.23
C GLU A 247 4.97 3.75 -8.64
N VAL A 248 5.46 2.55 -8.93
CA VAL A 248 5.85 2.15 -10.29
C VAL A 248 4.56 1.94 -11.10
N THR A 249 4.44 2.60 -12.25
CA THR A 249 3.25 2.47 -13.10
C THR A 249 3.21 1.11 -13.80
N PRO A 250 2.03 0.64 -14.27
CA PRO A 250 1.91 -0.60 -15.05
C PRO A 250 2.80 -0.66 -16.31
N GLU A 251 3.21 0.47 -16.85
CA GLU A 251 4.14 0.57 -17.99
C GLU A 251 5.62 0.43 -17.57
N GLY A 252 5.90 0.24 -16.28
CA GLY A 252 7.26 0.14 -15.75
C GLY A 252 7.98 1.49 -15.69
N THR A 253 7.23 2.58 -15.47
CA THR A 253 7.80 3.92 -15.29
C THR A 253 7.51 4.45 -13.89
N TRP A 254 8.16 5.52 -13.47
CA TRP A 254 7.90 6.18 -12.19
C TRP A 254 8.18 7.68 -12.32
N ASP A 255 7.53 8.47 -11.46
CA ASP A 255 7.80 9.89 -11.34
C ASP A 255 9.17 10.13 -10.70
N ALA A 256 9.72 11.34 -10.87
CA ALA A 256 10.94 11.72 -10.18
C ALA A 256 10.72 11.67 -8.65
N LEU A 257 11.76 11.29 -7.90
CA LEU A 257 11.77 11.33 -6.43
C LEU A 257 11.93 12.76 -5.90
N ASP A 258 11.07 13.66 -6.39
CA ASP A 258 10.99 15.06 -5.99
C ASP A 258 9.97 15.22 -4.86
N ASP A 259 10.38 15.92 -3.81
CA ASP A 259 9.51 16.15 -2.66
C ASP A 259 8.43 17.19 -2.98
N THR A 260 7.21 16.69 -3.20
CA THR A 260 6.02 17.49 -3.54
C THR A 260 5.01 17.55 -2.40
N PHE A 261 5.42 17.20 -1.18
CA PHE A 261 4.56 17.12 -0.02
C PHE A 261 3.77 18.41 0.22
N ALA A 262 2.49 18.20 0.56
CA ALA A 262 1.62 19.21 1.12
C ALA A 262 0.77 18.58 2.24
N LEU A 263 0.34 19.39 3.19
CA LEU A 263 -0.60 18.92 4.20
C LEU A 263 -1.93 18.53 3.57
N CYS A 264 -2.52 17.45 4.06
CA CYS A 264 -3.84 17.03 3.65
C CYS A 264 -4.89 18.06 4.08
N LEU A 265 -5.84 18.33 3.19
CA LEU A 265 -6.96 19.19 3.52
C LEU A 265 -7.77 18.58 4.68
N GLY A 266 -7.93 19.34 5.75
CA GLY A 266 -8.67 18.92 6.93
C GLY A 266 -7.84 18.07 7.92
N ASP A 267 -6.52 18.05 7.77
CA ASP A 267 -5.63 17.50 8.80
C ASP A 267 -5.66 18.38 10.05
N SER A 268 -6.45 17.96 11.03
CA SER A 268 -6.55 18.63 12.33
C SER A 268 -5.41 18.26 13.28
N THR A 269 -4.61 17.24 12.97
CA THR A 269 -3.51 16.78 13.82
C THR A 269 -2.29 17.69 13.71
N CYS A 270 -2.11 18.32 12.56
CA CYS A 270 -1.06 19.29 12.32
C CYS A 270 -1.39 20.71 12.76
N GLY A 271 -2.54 20.89 13.40
CA GLY A 271 -3.07 22.19 13.78
C GLY A 271 -3.38 23.05 12.57
N ASP A 272 -4.05 24.18 12.80
CA ASP A 272 -4.15 25.23 11.79
C ASP A 272 -2.74 25.84 11.63
N ILE A 273 -1.87 25.18 10.86
CA ILE A 273 -0.70 25.85 10.30
C ILE A 273 -1.30 26.87 9.33
N ALA A 274 -1.61 28.05 9.85
CA ALA A 274 -2.13 29.17 9.10
C ALA A 274 -1.24 29.33 7.87
N ASN A 275 -1.79 28.96 6.71
CA ASN A 275 -1.20 29.12 5.39
C ASN A 275 -0.48 30.49 5.35
N PRO A 276 0.86 30.55 5.32
CA PRO A 276 1.55 31.83 5.23
C PRO A 276 1.27 32.54 3.90
#